data_AF-A0A255QKJ2-F1
#
_entry.id   AF-A0A255QKJ2-F1
#
_cell.length_a   1.000
_cell.length_b   1.000
_cell.length_c   1.000
_cell.angle_alpha   90.00
_cell.angle_beta   90.00
_cell.angle_gamma   90.00
#
_symmetry.space_group_name_H-M   'P 1'
#
loop_
_entity.id
_entity.type
_entity.pdbx_description
1 polymer ?
#
loop_
_entity_poly.entity_id
_entity_poly.type
_entity_poly.pdbx_seq_one_letter_code
_entity_poly.pdbx_strand_id
1 'polypeptide(L)'
;MYDEGTFSHPFFLGGYFILTGAVFSAVLIGSGMWLAWMAGYRRRNLCGDHSDYLVTRLPRPAQHWTIADFFLMFGTIIVVGSLASPLLNKPIAPTVGQATEVAPAEQASNPEAIEPVESAQQPGVLPNQAGVPPVKMDLAKRVGIQMLANATSFLILLAFLHLARDATLENLSLIPRLSDLRRGLVATVWILAPVLLVNIAVSQLVEYKHSVTDLLAEKNSMRTFAALFLSAAVLTPIVEEFQFRLLLQGGLQKYFGDTSWQDDHPRFSYSSLAPLLVSSLVFAVMHLGQGAAPIPLFFLALGLGVVYQRTNRLWITIVVHMILNGATITMEFCRLNSGFGG
;
A
#
# COMPACT_ATOMS: atom_id res chain seq x y z
N MET A 1 4.84 -4.13 32.09
CA MET A 1 6.01 -5.00 31.87
C MET A 1 6.56 -4.65 30.51
N TYR A 2 7.66 -3.91 30.47
CA TYR A 2 8.46 -3.81 29.25
C TYR A 2 8.95 -5.22 28.96
N ASP A 3 8.59 -5.77 27.81
CA ASP A 3 9.25 -6.96 27.28
C ASP A 3 10.72 -6.55 27.17
N GLU A 4 11.60 -7.13 27.98
CA GLU A 4 13.05 -6.93 27.82
C GLU A 4 13.39 -7.43 26.43
N GLY A 5 13.43 -6.48 25.48
CA GLY A 5 13.50 -6.77 24.07
C GLY A 5 14.72 -7.63 23.79
N THR A 6 14.51 -8.67 23.00
CA THR A 6 15.55 -9.60 22.50
C THR A 6 16.70 -8.88 21.76
N PHE A 7 16.55 -7.58 21.49
CA PHE A 7 17.44 -6.74 20.69
C PHE A 7 17.70 -5.39 21.37
N SER A 8 18.94 -4.92 21.31
CA SER A 8 19.41 -3.69 21.95
C SER A 8 19.38 -2.47 21.01
N HIS A 9 19.42 -1.25 21.54
CA HIS A 9 19.52 -0.03 20.71
C HIS A 9 20.67 -0.08 19.67
N PRO A 10 21.90 -0.55 20.01
CA PRO A 10 22.97 -0.73 19.03
C PRO A 10 22.62 -1.70 17.90
N PHE A 11 21.86 -2.77 18.17
CA PHE A 11 21.39 -3.69 17.14
C PHE A 11 20.52 -2.97 16.11
N PHE A 12 19.53 -2.21 16.57
CA PHE A 12 18.64 -1.46 15.68
C PHE A 12 19.33 -0.32 14.94
N LEU A 13 20.28 0.35 15.60
CA LEU A 13 21.10 1.38 14.98
C LEU A 13 21.98 0.80 13.86
N GLY A 14 22.63 -0.33 14.11
CA GLY A 14 23.40 -1.07 13.11
C GLY A 14 22.52 -1.48 11.93
N GLY A 15 21.33 -2.04 12.20
CA GLY A 15 20.36 -2.39 11.17
C GLY A 15 19.93 -1.20 10.31
N TYR A 16 19.65 -0.05 10.92
CA TYR A 16 19.28 1.18 10.22
C TYR A 16 20.38 1.65 9.25
N PHE A 17 21.65 1.69 9.71
CA PHE A 17 22.76 2.11 8.86
C PHE A 17 23.08 1.11 7.75
N ILE A 18 22.98 -0.20 8.01
CA ILE A 18 23.14 -1.24 6.99
C ILE A 18 22.09 -1.07 5.89
N LEU A 19 20.82 -0.91 6.27
CA LEU A 19 19.72 -0.74 5.30
C LEU A 19 19.85 0.56 4.52
N THR A 20 20.16 1.67 5.20
CA THR A 20 20.37 2.97 4.55
C THR A 20 21.55 2.91 3.59
N GLY A 21 22.67 2.31 3.99
CA GLY A 21 23.85 2.13 3.15
C GLY A 21 23.56 1.24 1.93
N ALA A 22 22.75 0.19 2.10
CA ALA A 22 22.32 -0.67 1.00
C ALA A 22 21.42 0.08 0.00
N VAL A 23 20.45 0.87 0.49
CA VAL A 23 19.58 1.72 -0.34
C VAL A 23 20.42 2.75 -1.11
N PHE A 24 21.31 3.46 -0.42
CA PHE A 24 22.18 4.46 -1.05
C PHE A 24 23.08 3.83 -2.13
N SER A 25 23.68 2.68 -1.82
CA SER A 25 24.49 1.93 -2.79
C SER A 25 23.65 1.50 -4.00
N ALA A 26 22.43 1.02 -3.79
CA ALA A 26 21.52 0.64 -4.88
C ALA A 26 21.15 1.84 -5.77
N VAL A 27 20.92 3.03 -5.19
CA VAL A 27 20.68 4.27 -5.95
C VAL A 27 21.89 4.66 -6.79
N LEU A 28 23.10 4.63 -6.22
CA LEU A 28 24.33 4.94 -6.97
C LEU A 28 24.57 3.95 -8.10
N ILE A 29 24.46 2.65 -7.82
CA ILE A 29 24.64 1.59 -8.81
C ILE A 29 23.58 1.74 -9.91
N GLY A 30 22.30 1.89 -9.55
CA GLY A 30 21.19 2.04 -10.49
C GLY A 30 21.33 3.30 -11.35
N SER A 31 21.77 4.41 -10.78
CA SER A 31 22.05 5.64 -11.53
C SER A 31 23.19 5.42 -12.54
N GLY A 32 24.27 4.77 -12.14
CA GLY A 32 25.35 4.37 -13.05
C GLY A 32 24.88 3.42 -14.16
N MET A 33 23.97 2.49 -13.84
CA MET A 33 23.36 1.58 -14.82
C MET A 33 22.54 2.33 -15.86
N TRP A 34 21.72 3.30 -15.43
CA TRP A 34 20.97 4.19 -16.32
C TRP A 34 21.90 4.99 -17.23
N LEU A 35 22.91 5.65 -16.68
CA LEU A 35 23.87 6.44 -17.45
C LEU A 35 24.62 5.57 -18.48
N ALA A 36 25.12 4.40 -18.07
CA ALA A 36 25.83 3.49 -18.96
C ALA A 36 24.94 2.95 -20.09
N TRP A 37 23.65 2.73 -19.83
CA TRP A 37 22.69 2.29 -20.85
C TRP A 37 22.32 3.41 -21.81
N MET A 38 22.03 4.61 -21.32
CA MET A 38 21.76 5.78 -22.16
C MET A 38 22.97 6.15 -23.03
N ALA A 39 24.19 5.92 -22.55
CA ALA A 39 25.43 6.12 -23.30
C ALA A 39 25.78 4.95 -24.25
N GLY A 40 24.99 3.87 -24.27
CA GLY A 40 25.22 2.71 -25.14
C GLY A 40 26.39 1.79 -24.72
N TYR A 41 26.98 1.99 -23.55
CA TYR A 41 28.09 1.16 -23.03
C TYR A 41 27.63 -0.20 -22.48
N ARG A 42 26.34 -0.35 -22.18
CA ARG A 42 25.78 -1.55 -21.56
C ARG A 42 24.67 -2.15 -22.42
N ARG A 43 24.74 -3.46 -22.65
CA ARG A 43 23.71 -4.25 -23.35
C ARG A 43 22.83 -5.11 -22.43
N ARG A 44 23.03 -5.03 -21.11
CA ARG A 44 22.13 -5.64 -20.12
C ARG A 44 21.06 -4.65 -19.69
N ASN A 45 19.81 -5.03 -19.91
CA ASN A 45 18.65 -4.18 -19.74
C ASN A 45 18.10 -4.17 -18.31
N LEU A 46 16.90 -3.60 -18.11
CA LEU A 46 16.25 -3.45 -16.80
C LEU A 46 15.96 -4.79 -16.11
N CYS A 47 15.73 -5.85 -16.87
CA CYS A 47 15.55 -7.22 -16.35
C CYS A 47 16.87 -7.98 -16.17
N GLY A 48 18.00 -7.36 -16.54
CA GLY A 48 19.33 -7.98 -16.50
C GLY A 48 19.63 -8.92 -17.66
N ASP A 49 18.75 -9.03 -18.65
CA ASP A 49 18.97 -9.84 -19.85
C ASP A 49 19.75 -9.05 -20.90
N HIS A 50 20.46 -9.76 -21.79
CA HIS A 50 21.14 -9.15 -22.92
C HIS A 50 20.11 -8.86 -24.02
N SER A 51 19.87 -7.59 -24.32
CA SER A 51 18.82 -7.15 -25.24
C SER A 51 19.15 -5.74 -25.76
N ASP A 52 18.69 -5.39 -26.96
CA ASP A 52 18.75 -4.01 -27.46
C ASP A 52 17.60 -3.15 -26.90
N TYR A 53 16.63 -3.79 -26.22
CA TYR A 53 15.47 -3.13 -25.62
C TYR A 53 15.64 -2.98 -24.11
N LEU A 54 15.19 -1.83 -23.58
CA LEU A 54 15.23 -1.50 -22.15
C LEU A 54 14.58 -2.56 -21.26
N VAL A 55 13.54 -3.23 -21.74
CA VAL A 55 12.89 -4.34 -21.04
C VAL A 55 12.77 -5.52 -21.99
N THR A 56 13.05 -6.71 -21.47
CA THR A 56 12.93 -7.97 -22.20
C THR A 56 11.48 -8.22 -22.58
N ARG A 57 11.22 -8.49 -23.85
CA ARG A 57 9.90 -8.91 -24.32
C ARG A 57 9.71 -10.40 -24.07
N LEU A 58 8.58 -10.78 -23.50
CA LEU A 58 8.20 -12.18 -23.33
C LEU A 58 6.83 -12.44 -23.97
N PRO A 59 6.57 -13.67 -24.44
CA PRO A 59 5.27 -14.05 -24.97
C PRO A 59 4.15 -13.82 -23.95
N ARG A 60 3.01 -13.32 -24.45
CA ARG A 60 1.83 -13.04 -23.65
C ARG A 60 0.76 -14.12 -23.90
N PRO A 61 0.28 -14.84 -22.87
CA PRO A 61 -0.90 -15.69 -23.00
C PRO A 61 -2.16 -14.87 -23.32
N ALA A 62 -3.20 -15.51 -23.84
CA ALA A 62 -4.45 -14.84 -24.18
C ALA A 62 -5.06 -14.14 -22.95
N GLN A 63 -5.57 -12.93 -23.17
CA GLN A 63 -6.19 -12.11 -22.12
C GLN A 63 -7.68 -12.39 -22.00
N HIS A 64 -8.06 -13.07 -20.92
CA HIS A 64 -9.42 -13.52 -20.68
C HIS A 64 -10.28 -12.51 -19.91
N TRP A 65 -9.63 -11.56 -19.22
CA TRP A 65 -10.29 -10.49 -18.47
C TRP A 65 -10.46 -9.21 -19.32
N THR A 66 -11.08 -8.21 -18.72
CA THR A 66 -11.38 -6.88 -19.25
C THR A 66 -11.24 -5.84 -18.14
N ILE A 67 -11.34 -4.55 -18.49
CA ILE A 67 -11.35 -3.48 -17.50
C ILE A 67 -12.55 -3.58 -16.52
N ALA A 68 -13.65 -4.23 -16.90
CA ALA A 68 -14.79 -4.41 -16.01
C ALA A 68 -14.43 -5.25 -14.77
N ASP A 69 -13.50 -6.18 -14.90
CA ASP A 69 -13.09 -7.07 -13.82
C ASP A 69 -12.25 -6.32 -12.75
N PHE A 70 -11.59 -5.20 -13.12
CA PHE A 70 -10.98 -4.28 -12.16
C PHE A 70 -12.04 -3.60 -11.27
N PHE A 71 -13.11 -3.09 -11.88
CA PHE A 71 -14.21 -2.47 -11.12
C PHE A 71 -14.97 -3.49 -10.28
N LEU A 72 -15.10 -4.72 -10.77
CA LEU A 72 -15.65 -5.83 -9.98
C LEU A 72 -14.80 -6.08 -8.73
N MET A 73 -13.47 -6.16 -8.86
CA MET A 73 -12.56 -6.31 -7.71
C MET A 73 -12.70 -5.16 -6.72
N PHE A 74 -12.70 -3.94 -7.24
CA PHE A 74 -12.74 -2.75 -6.41
C PHE A 74 -14.08 -2.66 -5.64
N GLY A 75 -15.18 -2.97 -6.33
CA GLY A 75 -16.50 -3.06 -5.72
C GLY A 75 -16.59 -4.14 -4.64
N THR A 76 -16.01 -5.33 -4.87
CA THR A 76 -16.01 -6.40 -3.86
C THR A 76 -15.19 -6.02 -2.64
N ILE A 77 -14.06 -5.31 -2.78
CA ILE A 77 -13.28 -4.80 -1.65
C ILE A 77 -14.14 -3.87 -0.78
N ILE A 78 -14.87 -2.93 -1.38
CA ILE A 78 -15.74 -2.01 -0.65
C ILE A 78 -16.84 -2.76 0.09
N VAL A 79 -17.51 -3.71 -0.58
CA VAL A 79 -18.60 -4.49 0.02
C VAL A 79 -18.09 -5.35 1.17
N VAL A 80 -17.01 -6.13 0.96
CA VAL A 80 -16.44 -6.99 2.00
C VAL A 80 -15.93 -6.15 3.18
N GLY A 81 -15.24 -5.03 2.92
CA GLY A 81 -14.78 -4.13 3.96
C GLY A 81 -15.93 -3.54 4.78
N SER A 82 -17.03 -3.15 4.12
CA SER A 82 -18.23 -2.64 4.79
C SER A 82 -18.92 -3.69 5.65
N LEU A 83 -18.98 -4.95 5.19
CA LEU A 83 -19.56 -6.06 5.94
C LEU A 83 -18.65 -6.53 7.10
N ALA A 84 -17.33 -6.41 6.97
CA ALA A 84 -16.38 -6.77 8.01
C ALA A 84 -16.31 -5.74 9.15
N SER A 85 -16.66 -4.48 8.87
CA SER A 85 -16.52 -3.38 9.84
C SER A 85 -17.34 -3.59 11.14
N PRO A 86 -18.62 -3.99 11.11
CA PRO A 86 -19.39 -4.26 12.34
C PRO A 86 -18.87 -5.46 13.12
N LEU A 87 -18.37 -6.50 12.43
CA LEU A 87 -17.91 -7.76 13.04
C LEU A 87 -16.68 -7.56 13.94
N LEU A 88 -15.81 -6.61 13.57
CA LEU A 88 -14.58 -6.28 14.33
C LEU A 88 -14.77 -5.14 15.35
N ASN A 89 -15.94 -4.49 15.29
CA ASN A 89 -16.37 -3.41 16.20
C ASN A 89 -17.41 -3.87 17.23
N LYS A 90 -17.57 -5.18 17.46
CA LYS A 90 -18.51 -5.70 18.47
C LYS A 90 -18.27 -4.96 19.81
N PRO A 91 -19.27 -4.21 20.32
CA PRO A 91 -19.11 -3.51 21.59
C PRO A 91 -18.77 -4.53 22.66
N ILE A 92 -17.74 -4.25 23.46
CA ILE A 92 -17.52 -5.01 24.69
C ILE A 92 -18.79 -4.79 25.51
N ALA A 93 -19.55 -5.86 25.73
CA ALA A 93 -20.69 -5.80 26.64
C ALA A 93 -20.17 -5.27 27.99
N PRO A 94 -20.79 -4.26 28.60
CA PRO A 94 -20.36 -3.79 29.90
C PRO A 94 -20.39 -4.98 30.84
N THR A 95 -19.23 -5.34 31.40
CA THR A 95 -19.13 -6.29 32.49
C THR A 95 -19.98 -5.71 33.62
N VAL A 96 -21.16 -6.29 33.86
CA VAL A 96 -21.95 -5.98 35.04
C VAL A 96 -21.14 -6.49 36.23
N GLY A 97 -20.36 -5.59 36.81
CA GLY A 97 -19.45 -5.88 37.90
C GLY A 97 -19.37 -4.68 38.82
N GLN A 98 -20.10 -4.79 39.94
CA GLN A 98 -20.07 -3.95 41.13
C GLN A 98 -20.71 -2.56 41.01
N ALA A 99 -22.04 -2.55 41.16
CA ALA A 99 -22.70 -1.42 41.79
C ALA A 99 -22.22 -1.35 43.24
N THR A 100 -21.30 -0.44 43.54
CA THR A 100 -21.05 -0.02 44.92
C THR A 100 -22.26 0.80 45.36
N GLU A 101 -23.04 0.20 46.24
CA GLU A 101 -24.09 0.83 47.03
C GLU A 101 -23.49 2.06 47.75
N VAL A 102 -23.93 3.26 47.40
CA VAL A 102 -23.64 4.48 48.18
C VAL A 102 -24.93 4.84 48.91
N ALA A 103 -24.90 4.61 50.23
CA ALA A 103 -25.93 5.05 51.17
C ALA A 103 -26.02 6.59 51.23
N PRO A 104 -27.18 7.17 51.58
CA PRO A 104 -27.45 8.60 51.45
C PRO A 104 -26.86 9.39 52.63
N ALA A 105 -26.06 10.41 52.35
CA ALA A 105 -25.65 11.42 53.32
C ALA A 105 -26.51 12.69 53.17
N GLU A 106 -27.53 12.74 54.01
CA GLU A 106 -27.98 13.88 54.80
C GLU A 106 -27.27 15.24 54.55
N GLN A 107 -28.02 16.26 54.10
CA GLN A 107 -27.65 17.65 54.36
C GLN A 107 -28.88 18.54 54.54
N ALA A 108 -28.84 19.29 55.64
CA ALA A 108 -29.93 19.97 56.28
C ALA A 108 -30.28 21.34 55.66
N SER A 109 -31.56 21.66 55.81
CA SER A 109 -32.27 22.95 55.85
C SER A 109 -31.46 24.27 55.86
N ASN A 110 -31.86 25.21 55.00
CA ASN A 110 -32.47 26.46 55.46
C ASN A 110 -33.38 27.12 54.38
N PRO A 111 -34.48 27.81 54.77
CA PRO A 111 -35.51 28.34 53.87
C PRO A 111 -35.39 29.86 53.62
N GLU A 112 -36.27 30.36 52.73
CA GLU A 112 -36.61 31.76 52.39
C GLU A 112 -35.81 32.48 51.28
N ALA A 113 -36.42 32.63 50.10
CA ALA A 113 -37.22 33.82 49.75
C ALA A 113 -37.89 33.67 48.36
N ILE A 114 -39.07 34.26 48.23
CA ILE A 114 -40.08 34.08 47.18
C ILE A 114 -39.89 35.11 46.03
N GLU A 115 -39.75 34.63 44.79
CA GLU A 115 -40.34 35.04 43.47
C GLU A 115 -40.75 36.52 43.17
N PRO A 116 -40.67 37.02 41.91
CA PRO A 116 -41.36 36.39 40.77
C PRO A 116 -40.70 36.38 39.38
N VAL A 117 -41.20 35.41 38.61
CA VAL A 117 -41.18 35.23 37.16
C VAL A 117 -41.37 36.53 36.36
N GLU A 118 -40.48 36.77 35.38
CA GLU A 118 -40.90 37.41 34.13
C GLU A 118 -40.21 36.77 32.92
N SER A 119 -41.04 36.51 31.93
CA SER A 119 -40.86 35.68 30.75
C SER A 119 -40.04 36.35 29.65
N ALA A 120 -39.14 35.60 29.03
CA ALA A 120 -38.86 35.73 27.60
C ALA A 120 -38.55 34.35 27.00
N GLN A 121 -39.60 33.72 26.45
CA GLN A 121 -39.47 32.55 25.58
C GLN A 121 -38.69 32.91 24.32
N GLN A 122 -37.62 32.16 24.04
CA GLN A 122 -37.16 31.89 22.68
C GLN A 122 -37.10 30.36 22.46
N PRO A 123 -37.37 29.88 21.23
CA PRO A 123 -37.88 28.54 20.98
C PRO A 123 -36.83 27.45 21.19
N GLY A 124 -37.30 26.30 21.66
CA GLY A 124 -36.49 25.17 22.09
C GLY A 124 -35.41 24.72 21.11
N VAL A 125 -34.18 24.75 21.58
CA VAL A 125 -33.10 23.91 21.08
C VAL A 125 -32.93 22.81 22.13
N LEU A 126 -33.31 21.59 21.75
CA LEU A 126 -32.97 20.37 22.49
C LEU A 126 -31.48 20.43 22.88
N PRO A 127 -31.09 20.05 24.11
CA PRO A 127 -29.68 19.98 24.44
C PRO A 127 -29.02 19.02 23.44
N ASN A 128 -28.16 19.58 22.59
CA ASN A 128 -27.24 18.80 21.78
C ASN A 128 -26.60 17.79 22.74
N GLN A 129 -26.85 16.50 22.50
CA GLN A 129 -26.03 15.45 23.08
C GLN A 129 -24.61 15.78 22.64
N ALA A 130 -23.86 16.37 23.58
CA ALA A 130 -22.48 16.77 23.40
C ALA A 130 -21.76 15.59 22.77
N GLY A 131 -21.15 15.86 21.62
CA GLY A 131 -20.59 14.85 20.74
C GLY A 131 -19.78 13.85 21.55
N VAL A 132 -20.28 12.62 21.59
CA VAL A 132 -19.39 11.48 21.75
C VAL A 132 -18.42 11.61 20.57
N PRO A 133 -17.14 11.93 20.80
CA PRO A 133 -16.19 11.96 19.69
C PRO A 133 -16.29 10.61 18.98
N PRO A 134 -16.33 10.57 17.64
CA PRO A 134 -16.46 9.30 16.93
C PRO A 134 -15.42 8.35 17.52
N VAL A 135 -15.87 7.21 18.03
CA VAL A 135 -14.98 6.22 18.66
C VAL A 135 -13.86 5.99 17.66
N LYS A 136 -12.65 6.49 17.98
CA LYS A 136 -11.50 6.38 17.09
C LYS A 136 -11.20 4.89 16.99
N MET A 137 -11.72 4.26 15.93
CA MET A 137 -11.47 2.86 15.66
C MET A 137 -9.96 2.65 15.65
N ASP A 138 -9.49 1.77 16.53
CA ASP A 138 -8.08 1.40 16.70
C ASP A 138 -7.47 1.16 15.32
N LEU A 139 -6.38 1.87 15.02
CA LEU A 139 -5.79 1.90 13.69
C LEU A 139 -5.37 0.49 13.22
N ALA A 140 -4.98 -0.38 14.14
CA ALA A 140 -4.74 -1.80 13.90
C ALA A 140 -5.99 -2.56 13.42
N LYS A 141 -7.17 -2.28 13.98
CA LYS A 141 -8.44 -2.87 13.51
C LYS A 141 -8.77 -2.41 12.09
N ARG A 142 -8.50 -1.14 11.76
CA ARG A 142 -8.72 -0.62 10.39
C ARG A 142 -7.86 -1.37 9.37
N VAL A 143 -6.57 -1.54 9.68
CA VAL A 143 -5.65 -2.31 8.85
C VAL A 143 -6.12 -3.76 8.71
N GLY A 144 -6.53 -4.40 9.82
CA GLY A 144 -7.08 -5.76 9.79
C GLY A 144 -8.31 -5.92 8.90
N ILE A 145 -9.27 -4.99 8.97
CA ILE A 145 -10.45 -4.96 8.09
C ILE A 145 -10.03 -4.85 6.63
N GLN A 146 -9.12 -3.92 6.31
CA GLN A 146 -8.68 -3.69 4.94
C GLN A 146 -7.96 -4.92 4.37
N MET A 147 -7.10 -5.57 5.16
CA MET A 147 -6.40 -6.78 4.76
C MET A 147 -7.38 -7.92 4.44
N LEU A 148 -8.35 -8.14 5.31
CA LEU A 148 -9.37 -9.17 5.11
C LEU A 148 -10.16 -8.88 3.83
N ALA A 149 -10.59 -7.64 3.65
CA ALA A 149 -11.32 -7.23 2.45
C ALA A 149 -10.50 -7.48 1.17
N ASN A 150 -9.22 -7.10 1.16
CA ASN A 150 -8.31 -7.31 0.03
C ASN A 150 -8.11 -8.81 -0.28
N ALA A 151 -7.78 -9.62 0.74
CA ALA A 151 -7.53 -11.04 0.57
C ALA A 151 -8.78 -11.80 0.10
N THR A 152 -9.92 -11.56 0.74
CA THR A 152 -11.19 -12.18 0.37
C THR A 152 -11.62 -11.78 -1.04
N SER A 153 -11.53 -10.50 -1.39
CA SER A 153 -11.91 -10.02 -2.72
C SER A 153 -11.00 -10.55 -3.82
N PHE A 154 -9.69 -10.67 -3.55
CA PHE A 154 -8.74 -11.32 -4.44
C PHE A 154 -9.13 -12.78 -4.71
N LEU A 155 -9.42 -13.57 -3.66
CA LEU A 155 -9.84 -14.97 -3.81
C LEU A 155 -11.18 -15.12 -4.55
N ILE A 156 -12.17 -14.29 -4.22
CA ILE A 156 -13.47 -14.27 -4.92
C ILE A 156 -13.25 -13.98 -6.40
N LEU A 157 -12.41 -13.01 -6.74
CA LEU A 157 -12.17 -12.66 -8.12
C LEU A 157 -11.38 -13.74 -8.87
N LEU A 158 -10.41 -14.40 -8.23
CA LEU A 158 -9.75 -15.55 -8.84
C LEU A 158 -10.75 -16.66 -9.20
N ALA A 159 -11.66 -16.98 -8.28
CA ALA A 159 -12.72 -17.95 -8.55
C ALA A 159 -13.64 -17.48 -9.69
N PHE A 160 -14.05 -16.21 -9.70
CA PHE A 160 -14.86 -15.65 -10.77
C PHE A 160 -14.16 -15.71 -12.13
N LEU A 161 -12.89 -15.31 -12.23
CA LEU A 161 -12.14 -15.33 -13.49
C LEU A 161 -11.93 -16.76 -13.98
N HIS A 162 -11.73 -17.72 -13.07
CA HIS A 162 -11.63 -19.12 -13.44
C HIS A 162 -12.96 -19.66 -13.99
N LEU A 163 -14.07 -19.40 -13.29
CA LEU A 163 -15.37 -19.98 -13.62
C LEU A 163 -16.11 -19.28 -14.77
N ALA A 164 -15.93 -17.97 -14.93
CA ALA A 164 -16.69 -17.16 -15.89
C ALA A 164 -15.85 -16.71 -17.10
N ARG A 165 -14.52 -16.79 -17.03
CA ARG A 165 -13.62 -16.34 -18.10
C ARG A 165 -12.63 -17.41 -18.57
N ASP A 166 -12.71 -18.64 -18.04
CA ASP A 166 -11.76 -19.72 -18.32
C ASP A 166 -10.29 -19.31 -18.07
N ALA A 167 -10.05 -18.38 -17.13
CA ALA A 167 -8.72 -17.93 -16.81
C ALA A 167 -7.99 -18.99 -15.95
N THR A 168 -6.76 -19.31 -16.34
CA THR A 168 -5.85 -20.16 -15.56
C THR A 168 -4.86 -19.32 -14.77
N LEU A 169 -4.25 -19.90 -13.73
CA LEU A 169 -3.18 -19.22 -12.97
C LEU A 169 -1.99 -18.84 -13.85
N GLU A 170 -1.73 -19.60 -14.93
CA GLU A 170 -0.70 -19.25 -15.91
C GLU A 170 -1.10 -18.04 -16.77
N ASN A 171 -2.34 -18.01 -17.27
CA ASN A 171 -2.87 -16.87 -18.03
C ASN A 171 -2.89 -15.58 -17.20
N LEU A 172 -3.14 -15.71 -15.89
CA LEU A 172 -3.10 -14.62 -14.92
C LEU A 172 -1.68 -14.29 -14.43
N SER A 173 -0.64 -14.96 -14.93
CA SER A 173 0.75 -14.76 -14.51
C SER A 173 1.00 -14.94 -13.00
N LEU A 174 0.20 -15.78 -12.33
CA LEU A 174 0.30 -16.01 -10.89
C LEU A 174 1.29 -17.12 -10.52
N ILE A 175 1.83 -17.85 -11.51
CA ILE A 175 2.83 -18.89 -11.28
C ILE A 175 4.24 -18.26 -11.28
N PRO A 176 4.95 -18.23 -10.13
CA PRO A 176 6.30 -17.68 -10.06
C PRO A 176 7.29 -18.58 -10.80
N ARG A 177 8.27 -17.96 -11.46
CA ARG A 177 9.47 -18.65 -11.94
C ARG A 177 10.70 -18.04 -11.30
N LEU A 178 11.74 -18.85 -11.07
CA LEU A 178 13.02 -18.35 -10.52
C LEU A 178 13.62 -17.23 -11.39
N SER A 179 13.42 -17.30 -12.71
CA SER A 179 13.81 -16.23 -13.64
C SER A 179 13.09 -14.92 -13.36
N ASP A 180 11.82 -14.95 -12.94
CA ASP A 180 11.06 -13.75 -12.62
C ASP A 180 11.59 -13.12 -11.33
N LEU A 181 11.93 -13.93 -10.31
CA LEU A 181 12.53 -13.45 -9.07
C LEU A 181 13.88 -12.77 -9.33
N ARG A 182 14.75 -13.41 -10.12
CA ARG A 182 16.03 -12.83 -10.53
C ARG A 182 15.84 -11.49 -11.27
N ARG A 183 14.91 -11.45 -12.23
CA ARG A 183 14.60 -10.23 -12.99
C ARG A 183 14.05 -9.14 -12.08
N GLY A 184 13.21 -9.47 -11.10
CA GLY A 184 12.68 -8.54 -10.11
C GLY A 184 13.77 -7.93 -9.24
N LEU A 185 14.73 -8.74 -8.78
CA LEU A 185 15.89 -8.25 -8.02
C LEU A 185 16.74 -7.26 -8.83
N VAL A 186 17.00 -7.56 -10.11
CA VAL A 186 17.74 -6.62 -10.97
C VAL A 186 16.92 -5.37 -11.26
N ALA A 187 15.64 -5.54 -11.59
CA ALA A 187 14.70 -4.45 -11.87
C ALA A 187 14.55 -3.50 -10.67
N THR A 188 14.70 -4.01 -9.45
CA THR A 188 14.66 -3.20 -8.22
C THR A 188 15.74 -2.12 -8.24
N VAL A 189 16.99 -2.45 -8.57
CA VAL A 189 18.09 -1.49 -8.63
C VAL A 189 17.84 -0.43 -9.71
N TRP A 190 17.30 -0.85 -10.86
CA TRP A 190 16.97 0.05 -11.97
C TRP A 190 15.79 0.98 -11.66
N ILE A 191 14.68 0.44 -11.16
CA ILE A 191 13.43 1.19 -10.97
C ILE A 191 13.53 2.06 -9.73
N LEU A 192 14.08 1.54 -8.63
CA LEU A 192 14.12 2.28 -7.37
C LEU A 192 15.09 3.45 -7.42
N ALA A 193 16.17 3.41 -8.22
CA ALA A 193 17.09 4.55 -8.35
C ALA A 193 16.39 5.87 -8.76
N PRO A 194 15.70 5.98 -9.91
CA PRO A 194 14.99 7.20 -10.27
C PRO A 194 13.81 7.49 -9.33
N VAL A 195 13.10 6.48 -8.82
CA VAL A 195 11.99 6.68 -7.86
C VAL A 195 12.48 7.34 -6.59
N LEU A 196 13.60 6.88 -6.02
CA LEU A 196 14.18 7.42 -4.80
C LEU A 196 14.82 8.80 -5.04
N LEU A 197 15.40 9.05 -6.21
CA LEU A 197 15.87 10.40 -6.57
C LEU A 197 14.71 11.40 -6.68
N VAL A 198 13.59 11.01 -7.29
CA VAL A 198 12.36 11.81 -7.31
C VAL A 198 11.85 12.02 -5.88
N ASN A 199 11.82 10.97 -5.06
CA ASN A 199 11.39 11.08 -3.67
C ASN A 199 12.25 12.08 -2.87
N ILE A 200 13.57 12.04 -3.03
CA ILE A 200 14.51 12.97 -2.39
C ILE A 200 14.19 14.41 -2.82
N ALA A 201 14.02 14.64 -4.13
CA ALA A 201 13.72 15.98 -4.67
C ALA A 201 12.37 16.52 -4.17
N VAL A 202 11.34 15.68 -4.21
CA VAL A 202 9.98 16.03 -3.77
C VAL A 202 9.91 16.27 -2.27
N SER A 203 10.64 15.49 -1.46
CA SER A 203 10.70 15.65 -0.01
C SER A 203 11.33 16.98 0.44
N GLN A 204 12.03 17.69 -0.46
CA GLN A 204 12.49 19.06 -0.18
C GLN A 204 11.36 20.10 -0.27
N LEU A 205 10.24 19.75 -0.90
CA LEU A 205 9.15 20.67 -1.24
C LEU A 205 7.90 20.46 -0.39
N VAL A 206 7.65 19.22 0.05
CA VAL A 206 6.43 18.84 0.77
C VAL A 206 6.80 17.90 1.91
N GLU A 207 6.29 18.18 3.11
CA GLU A 207 6.48 17.30 4.26
C GLU A 207 5.82 15.94 4.02
N TYR A 208 6.59 14.89 4.29
CA TYR A 208 6.16 13.52 4.10
C TYR A 208 5.30 13.06 5.29
N LYS A 209 4.10 12.53 5.02
CA LYS A 209 3.18 11.99 6.04
C LYS A 209 2.83 10.55 5.68
N HIS A 210 3.00 9.61 6.61
CA HIS A 210 2.85 8.19 6.31
C HIS A 210 2.06 7.43 7.38
N SER A 211 0.81 7.10 7.07
CA SER A 211 -0.11 6.39 7.97
C SER A 211 0.37 5.02 8.45
N VAL A 212 1.22 4.32 7.69
CA VAL A 212 1.78 3.00 8.06
C VAL A 212 2.99 3.14 8.98
N THR A 213 3.83 4.15 8.80
CA THR A 213 4.93 4.44 9.73
C THR A 213 4.41 5.07 11.00
N ASP A 214 3.34 5.85 10.93
CA ASP A 214 2.65 6.41 12.10
C ASP A 214 2.12 5.29 13.02
N LEU A 215 1.64 4.17 12.46
CA LEU A 215 1.26 2.97 13.22
C LEU A 215 2.43 2.32 13.96
N LEU A 216 3.59 2.22 13.29
CA LEU A 216 4.81 1.72 13.92
C LEU A 216 5.26 2.66 15.03
N ALA A 217 5.11 3.98 14.84
CA ALA A 217 5.44 4.97 15.85
C ALA A 217 4.48 4.92 17.05
N GLU A 218 3.18 4.69 16.83
CA GLU A 218 2.17 4.62 17.88
C GLU A 218 2.24 3.31 18.71
N LYS A 219 2.48 2.17 18.05
CA LYS A 219 2.53 0.84 18.69
C LYS A 219 3.83 0.08 18.34
N ASN A 220 4.96 0.68 18.68
CA ASN A 220 6.28 0.13 18.38
C ASN A 220 6.55 -1.19 19.14
N SER A 221 6.23 -2.32 18.52
CA SER A 221 6.37 -3.67 19.07
C SER A 221 6.66 -4.67 17.96
N MET A 222 7.37 -5.76 18.28
CA MET A 222 7.73 -6.79 17.30
C MET A 222 6.49 -7.43 16.64
N ARG A 223 5.39 -7.57 17.38
CA ARG A 223 4.11 -8.08 16.85
C ARG A 223 3.49 -7.14 15.82
N THR A 224 3.49 -5.84 16.11
CA THR A 224 2.98 -4.82 15.17
C THR A 224 3.86 -4.74 13.94
N PHE A 225 5.19 -4.78 14.11
CA PHE A 225 6.13 -4.89 12.99
C PHE A 225 5.86 -6.13 12.12
N ALA A 226 5.77 -7.32 12.71
CA ALA A 226 5.53 -8.55 11.95
C ALA A 226 4.18 -8.51 11.20
N ALA A 227 3.13 -7.99 11.84
CA ALA A 227 1.82 -7.81 11.20
C ALA A 227 1.88 -6.80 10.03
N LEU A 228 2.55 -5.66 10.21
CA LEU A 228 2.72 -4.66 9.16
C LEU A 228 3.62 -5.14 8.01
N PHE A 229 4.68 -5.88 8.33
CA PHE A 229 5.55 -6.45 7.32
C PHE A 229 4.81 -7.50 6.48
N LEU A 230 4.14 -8.47 7.11
CA LEU A 230 3.37 -9.49 6.38
C LEU A 230 2.23 -8.87 5.55
N SER A 231 1.61 -7.81 6.07
CA SER A 231 0.49 -7.16 5.40
C SER A 231 0.93 -6.20 4.29
N ALA A 232 1.64 -5.14 4.63
CA ALA A 232 1.98 -4.04 3.74
C ALA A 232 3.23 -4.34 2.89
N ALA A 233 4.20 -5.12 3.39
CA ALA A 233 5.38 -5.48 2.58
C ALA A 233 5.20 -6.74 1.73
N VAL A 234 4.26 -7.64 2.09
CA VAL A 234 4.09 -8.91 1.37
C VAL A 234 2.72 -9.01 0.70
N LEU A 235 1.64 -9.07 1.48
CA LEU A 235 0.31 -9.35 0.92
C LEU A 235 -0.21 -8.22 0.02
N THR A 236 -0.02 -6.97 0.44
CA THR A 236 -0.54 -5.79 -0.26
C THR A 236 0.04 -5.68 -1.68
N PRO A 237 1.38 -5.77 -1.90
CA PRO A 237 1.94 -5.82 -3.24
C PRO A 237 1.35 -6.91 -4.15
N ILE A 238 1.05 -8.11 -3.62
CA ILE A 238 0.45 -9.18 -4.44
C ILE A 238 -0.92 -8.75 -4.96
N VAL A 239 -1.77 -8.22 -4.07
CA VAL A 239 -3.13 -7.79 -4.41
C VAL A 239 -3.09 -6.57 -5.32
N GLU A 240 -2.25 -5.59 -5.03
CA GLU A 240 -2.14 -4.37 -5.82
C GLU A 240 -1.56 -4.60 -7.21
N GLU A 241 -0.52 -5.41 -7.35
CA GLU A 241 0.02 -5.72 -8.68
C GLU A 241 -0.98 -6.52 -9.52
N PHE A 242 -1.74 -7.42 -8.91
CA PHE A 242 -2.86 -8.08 -9.59
C PHE A 242 -3.94 -7.06 -10.00
N GLN A 243 -4.38 -6.19 -9.09
CA GLN A 243 -5.45 -5.24 -9.37
C GLN A 243 -5.04 -4.20 -10.42
N PHE A 244 -3.90 -3.55 -10.25
CA PHE A 244 -3.49 -2.42 -11.07
C PHE A 244 -2.74 -2.83 -12.34
N ARG A 245 -1.90 -3.88 -12.29
CA ARG A 245 -1.13 -4.29 -13.49
C ARG A 245 -1.89 -5.32 -14.29
N LEU A 246 -2.36 -6.40 -13.65
CA LEU A 246 -3.13 -7.40 -14.39
C LEU A 246 -4.48 -6.84 -14.87
N LEU A 247 -5.36 -6.45 -13.94
CA LEU A 247 -6.75 -6.13 -14.30
C LEU A 247 -6.89 -4.76 -14.95
N LEU A 248 -6.42 -3.70 -14.29
CA LEU A 248 -6.57 -2.34 -14.82
C LEU A 248 -5.72 -2.13 -16.07
N GLN A 249 -4.38 -2.22 -15.95
CA GLN A 249 -3.49 -1.99 -17.08
C GLN A 249 -3.73 -3.04 -18.18
N GLY A 250 -3.76 -4.34 -17.85
CA GLY A 250 -4.03 -5.38 -18.84
C GLY A 250 -5.40 -5.23 -19.50
N GLY A 251 -6.45 -4.90 -18.75
CA GLY A 251 -7.79 -4.63 -19.29
C GLY A 251 -7.83 -3.40 -20.22
N LEU A 252 -7.13 -2.33 -19.86
CA LEU A 252 -6.94 -1.15 -20.72
C LEU A 252 -6.14 -1.50 -21.98
N GLN A 253 -5.07 -2.28 -21.87
CA GLN A 253 -4.27 -2.73 -23.01
C GLN A 253 -5.13 -3.52 -24.02
N LYS A 254 -6.03 -4.39 -23.54
CA LYS A 254 -7.01 -5.07 -24.39
C LYS A 254 -7.99 -4.10 -25.04
N TYR A 255 -8.52 -3.13 -24.28
CA TYR A 255 -9.46 -2.13 -24.79
C TYR A 255 -8.85 -1.25 -25.89
N PHE A 256 -7.61 -0.79 -25.69
CA PHE A 256 -6.90 0.05 -26.65
C PHE A 256 -6.24 -0.72 -27.80
N GLY A 257 -6.32 -2.06 -27.82
CA GLY A 257 -5.65 -2.88 -28.82
C GLY A 257 -4.14 -2.69 -28.82
N ASP A 258 -3.53 -2.56 -27.62
CA ASP A 258 -2.07 -2.52 -27.47
C ASP A 258 -1.46 -3.78 -28.11
N THR A 259 -0.39 -3.63 -28.88
CA THR A 259 0.37 -4.73 -29.49
C THR A 259 1.86 -4.61 -29.18
N SER A 260 2.24 -3.74 -28.24
CA SER A 260 3.65 -3.41 -27.91
C SER A 260 4.49 -4.59 -27.39
N TRP A 261 3.85 -5.72 -27.08
CA TRP A 261 4.51 -6.98 -26.74
C TRP A 261 4.83 -7.85 -27.97
N GLN A 262 4.15 -7.65 -29.10
CA GLN A 262 4.35 -8.34 -30.38
C GLN A 262 5.16 -7.50 -31.38
N ASP A 263 5.08 -6.18 -31.27
CA ASP A 263 5.72 -5.30 -32.25
C ASP A 263 7.20 -5.06 -31.93
N ASP A 264 8.03 -5.23 -32.96
CA ASP A 264 9.45 -4.86 -32.90
C ASP A 264 9.68 -3.35 -32.92
N HIS A 265 8.62 -2.55 -33.13
CA HIS A 265 8.75 -1.12 -33.24
C HIS A 265 9.35 -0.49 -31.96
N PRO A 266 10.39 0.34 -32.11
CA PRO A 266 11.12 0.90 -30.97
C PRO A 266 10.36 2.02 -30.25
N ARG A 267 9.18 2.44 -30.74
CA ARG A 267 8.43 3.58 -30.23
C ARG A 267 7.14 3.12 -29.56
N PHE A 268 6.81 3.75 -28.44
CA PHE A 268 5.51 3.57 -27.81
C PHE A 268 4.42 4.23 -28.69
N SER A 269 3.41 3.45 -29.06
CA SER A 269 2.18 3.95 -29.68
C SER A 269 1.24 4.54 -28.62
N TYR A 270 0.24 5.32 -29.03
CA TYR A 270 -0.84 5.74 -28.14
C TYR A 270 -1.52 4.55 -27.43
N SER A 271 -1.80 3.46 -28.16
CA SER A 271 -2.40 2.24 -27.60
C SER A 271 -1.54 1.60 -26.52
N SER A 272 -0.21 1.76 -26.57
CA SER A 272 0.70 1.28 -25.53
C SER A 272 0.90 2.29 -24.37
N LEU A 273 0.88 3.59 -24.64
CA LEU A 273 1.09 4.62 -23.61
C LEU A 273 -0.14 4.85 -22.74
N ALA A 274 -1.33 4.89 -23.32
CA ALA A 274 -2.54 5.22 -22.58
C ALA A 274 -2.81 4.25 -21.41
N PRO A 275 -2.78 2.90 -21.60
CA PRO A 275 -2.95 1.98 -20.48
C PRO A 275 -1.93 2.17 -19.36
N LEU A 276 -0.67 2.43 -19.74
CA LEU A 276 0.45 2.61 -18.83
C LEU A 276 0.31 3.88 -17.98
N LEU A 277 0.02 5.02 -18.63
CA LEU A 277 -0.12 6.31 -17.96
C LEU A 277 -1.38 6.35 -17.08
N VAL A 278 -2.50 5.84 -17.59
CA VAL A 278 -3.77 5.83 -16.85
C VAL A 278 -3.67 4.93 -15.62
N SER A 279 -3.16 3.70 -15.75
CA SER A 279 -3.03 2.80 -14.60
C SER A 279 -2.08 3.37 -13.54
N SER A 280 -0.96 3.97 -13.96
CA SER A 280 0.03 4.57 -13.05
C SER A 280 -0.53 5.80 -12.33
N LEU A 281 -1.31 6.62 -13.02
CA LEU A 281 -1.97 7.78 -12.43
C LEU A 281 -3.05 7.35 -11.43
N VAL A 282 -3.90 6.38 -11.77
CA VAL A 282 -4.92 5.86 -10.84
C VAL A 282 -4.26 5.27 -9.60
N PHE A 283 -3.16 4.51 -9.76
CA PHE A 283 -2.39 4.00 -8.62
C PHE A 283 -1.88 5.13 -7.72
N ALA A 284 -1.25 6.16 -8.29
CA ALA A 284 -0.75 7.31 -7.52
C ALA A 284 -1.87 8.08 -6.79
N VAL A 285 -3.01 8.31 -7.45
CA VAL A 285 -4.15 9.04 -6.89
C VAL A 285 -4.80 8.28 -5.72
N MET A 286 -4.79 6.94 -5.75
CA MET A 286 -5.27 6.13 -4.63
C MET A 286 -4.44 6.29 -3.34
N HIS A 287 -3.26 6.92 -3.44
CA HIS A 287 -2.38 7.23 -2.31
C HIS A 287 -2.46 8.71 -1.89
N LEU A 288 -3.42 9.49 -2.42
CA LEU A 288 -3.69 10.83 -1.92
C LEU A 288 -3.97 10.81 -0.42
N GLY A 289 -3.45 11.81 0.29
CA GLY A 289 -3.49 11.89 1.76
C GLY A 289 -2.23 11.35 2.44
N GLN A 290 -1.31 10.71 1.71
CA GLN A 290 0.01 10.27 2.22
C GLN A 290 1.13 11.31 1.98
N GLY A 291 0.79 12.60 2.09
CA GLY A 291 1.73 13.69 1.79
C GLY A 291 2.20 13.66 0.33
N ALA A 292 3.51 13.73 0.13
CA ALA A 292 4.13 13.80 -1.20
C ALA A 292 4.23 12.45 -1.93
N ALA A 293 3.88 11.33 -1.28
CA ALA A 293 4.02 9.98 -1.81
C ALA A 293 3.40 9.73 -3.21
N PRO A 294 2.27 10.32 -3.61
CA PRO A 294 1.71 10.10 -4.95
C PRO A 294 2.69 10.37 -6.10
N ILE A 295 3.62 11.33 -5.94
CA ILE A 295 4.58 11.68 -7.00
C ILE A 295 5.59 10.54 -7.24
N PRO A 296 6.42 10.11 -6.27
CA PRO A 296 7.32 8.97 -6.48
C PRO A 296 6.56 7.68 -6.79
N LEU A 297 5.35 7.48 -6.23
CA LEU A 297 4.52 6.31 -6.53
C LEU A 297 4.01 6.28 -7.98
N PHE A 298 3.78 7.42 -8.61
CA PHE A 298 3.50 7.47 -10.05
C PHE A 298 4.67 6.93 -10.87
N PHE A 299 5.91 7.35 -10.57
CA PHE A 299 7.10 6.87 -11.29
C PHE A 299 7.41 5.40 -10.98
N LEU A 300 7.18 4.95 -9.74
CA LEU A 300 7.23 3.53 -9.40
C LEU A 300 6.22 2.76 -10.26
N ALA A 301 4.97 3.22 -10.29
CA ALA A 301 3.92 2.55 -11.03
C ALA A 301 4.20 2.49 -12.54
N LEU A 302 4.80 3.55 -13.08
CA LEU A 302 5.27 3.61 -14.46
C LEU A 302 6.35 2.57 -14.74
N GLY A 303 7.38 2.47 -13.88
CA GLY A 303 8.44 1.48 -14.02
C GLY A 303 7.93 0.05 -13.97
N LEU A 304 7.07 -0.26 -13.00
CA LEU A 304 6.40 -1.56 -12.89
C LEU A 304 5.49 -1.84 -14.10
N GLY A 305 4.76 -0.82 -14.55
CA GLY A 305 3.85 -0.91 -15.69
C GLY A 305 4.56 -1.23 -17.00
N VAL A 306 5.73 -0.61 -17.27
CA VAL A 306 6.57 -0.94 -18.44
C VAL A 306 7.08 -2.38 -18.35
N VAL A 307 7.54 -2.81 -17.16
CA VAL A 307 7.97 -4.20 -16.96
C VAL A 307 6.84 -5.18 -17.26
N TYR A 308 5.67 -4.95 -16.68
CA TYR A 308 4.52 -5.81 -16.89
C TYR A 308 4.04 -5.79 -18.34
N GLN A 309 3.98 -4.61 -18.98
CA GLN A 309 3.54 -4.47 -20.37
C GLN A 309 4.40 -5.30 -21.34
N ARG A 310 5.72 -5.34 -21.12
CA ARG A 310 6.65 -6.03 -22.02
C ARG A 310 6.85 -7.51 -21.67
N THR A 311 6.68 -7.88 -20.41
CA THR A 311 6.96 -9.26 -19.97
C THR A 311 5.70 -10.09 -19.74
N ASN A 312 4.56 -9.44 -19.45
CA ASN A 312 3.36 -10.06 -18.90
C ASN A 312 3.68 -11.00 -17.71
N ARG A 313 4.64 -10.61 -16.86
CA ARG A 313 5.06 -11.34 -15.65
C ARG A 313 4.81 -10.50 -14.40
N LEU A 314 3.78 -10.84 -13.63
CA LEU A 314 3.46 -10.15 -12.35
C LEU A 314 4.57 -10.32 -11.31
N TRP A 315 5.17 -11.51 -11.20
CA TRP A 315 6.16 -11.76 -10.15
C TRP A 315 7.41 -10.87 -10.24
N ILE A 316 7.75 -10.34 -11.42
CA ILE A 316 8.82 -9.35 -11.54
C ILE A 316 8.44 -8.05 -10.83
N THR A 317 7.20 -7.57 -11.02
CA THR A 317 6.74 -6.31 -10.41
C THR A 317 6.42 -6.48 -8.93
N ILE A 318 5.82 -7.61 -8.54
CA ILE A 318 5.57 -7.98 -7.15
C ILE A 318 6.86 -7.95 -6.34
N VAL A 319 7.95 -8.52 -6.85
CA VAL A 319 9.25 -8.52 -6.15
C VAL A 319 9.78 -7.10 -5.93
N VAL A 320 9.75 -6.25 -6.95
CA VAL A 320 10.21 -4.85 -6.82
C VAL A 320 9.38 -4.11 -5.76
N HIS A 321 8.06 -4.28 -5.80
CA HIS A 321 7.14 -3.65 -4.87
C HIS A 321 7.31 -4.17 -3.43
N MET A 322 7.44 -5.49 -3.24
CA MET A 322 7.74 -6.10 -1.95
C MET A 322 9.06 -5.59 -1.36
N ILE A 323 10.10 -5.44 -2.17
CA ILE A 323 11.40 -4.95 -1.71
C ILE A 323 11.30 -3.49 -1.27
N LEU A 324 10.61 -2.64 -2.03
CA LEU A 324 10.40 -1.25 -1.63
C LEU A 324 9.66 -1.17 -0.28
N ASN A 325 8.50 -1.82 -0.17
CA ASN A 325 7.69 -1.75 1.05
C ASN A 325 8.41 -2.40 2.24
N GLY A 326 9.06 -3.55 2.02
CA GLY A 326 9.86 -4.23 3.02
C GLY A 326 11.01 -3.36 3.54
N ALA A 327 11.80 -2.78 2.64
CA ALA A 327 12.89 -1.89 3.01
C ALA A 327 12.39 -0.68 3.80
N THR A 328 11.30 -0.03 3.37
CA THR A 328 10.72 1.13 4.07
C THR A 328 10.26 0.76 5.48
N ILE A 329 9.49 -0.33 5.64
CA ILE A 329 8.95 -0.76 6.94
C ILE A 329 10.07 -1.20 7.88
N THR A 330 11.05 -1.98 7.40
CA THR A 330 12.17 -2.44 8.23
C THR A 330 13.09 -1.28 8.62
N MET A 331 13.39 -0.37 7.70
CA MET A 331 14.22 0.80 7.99
C MET A 331 13.55 1.70 9.04
N GLU A 332 12.25 1.94 8.92
CA GLU A 332 11.51 2.74 9.91
C GLU A 332 11.46 2.05 11.28
N PHE A 333 11.21 0.74 11.32
CA PHE A 333 11.24 -0.02 12.56
C PHE A 333 12.63 0.03 13.24
N CYS A 334 13.71 -0.12 12.47
CA CYS A 334 15.07 0.05 13.00
C CYS A 334 15.31 1.49 13.50
N ARG A 335 14.87 2.51 12.77
CA ARG A 335 15.01 3.91 13.17
C ARG A 335 14.34 4.18 14.52
N LEU A 336 13.06 3.82 14.66
CA LEU A 336 12.28 4.03 15.88
C LEU A 336 12.89 3.31 17.11
N ASN A 337 13.46 2.12 16.93
CA ASN A 337 14.07 1.36 18.02
C ASN A 337 15.55 1.68 18.28
N SER A 338 16.20 2.44 17.41
CA SER A 338 17.62 2.82 17.57
C SER A 338 17.83 3.99 18.54
N GLY A 339 16.78 4.75 18.86
CA GLY A 339 16.89 6.02 19.59
C GLY A 339 17.45 7.18 18.74
N PHE A 340 17.65 6.97 17.43
CA PHE A 340 18.14 7.97 16.49
C PHE A 340 16.98 8.79 15.89
N GLY A 341 17.01 10.11 16.06
CA GLY A 341 16.02 11.04 15.49
C GLY A 341 14.67 11.03 16.20
N GLY A 342 14.68 10.83 17.53
CA GLY A 342 13.57 11.17 18.43
C GLY A 342 13.67 12.59 18.96
#